data_AF-A0A2G3PZH7-F1
#
_entry.id   AF-A0A2G3PZH7-F1
#
_cell.length_a   1.000
_cell.length_b   1.000
_cell.length_c   1.000
_cell.angle_alpha   90.00
_cell.angle_beta   90.00
_cell.angle_gamma   90.00
#
_symmetry.space_group_name_H-M   'P 1'
#
loop_
_entity.id
_entity.type
_entity.pdbx_description
1 polymer ?
#
loop_
_entity_poly.entity_id
_entity_poly.type
_entity_poly.pdbx_seq_one_letter_code
_entity_poly.pdbx_strand_id
1 'polypeptide(L)'
;MPYIYPILQNGQTVYRLYFVHHAKKLYLGYYKTESDAQAALKEAQTIMQGNFSLLDYTPYYIPFKKYISLCNFRDNKVYIKNPIYIYPRYFCYFLSPSLKLTFDMKELMYFSSYKIFKRGNYIYTQDAITQQSILSRFGIPPHSVMGVDYRFKNEDCYDFRAENLEIFNSYKGVSKEEAHGQIFYSARIFVKHNLIIGHYQTELEAAIAYNKAIDLLKSKGFTRDYIKNEIAYLTLPEYKEIYDRLSISPVLLTGNQRKRVTSFKKYRGISKDKSGFRASIGYKSKQFYLGIYPTEKRAAQAYNFASFYLYGHNGHVNPTVPTIYEADTQKIASYLKKYDLKNKV
;
A
#
# COMPACT_ATOMS: atom_id res chain seq x y z
N MET A 1 -4.70 35.32 41.69
CA MET A 1 -6.04 34.71 41.56
C MET A 1 -5.92 33.22 41.80
N PRO A 2 -6.89 32.55 42.47
CA PRO A 2 -6.78 31.12 42.73
C PRO A 2 -6.77 30.36 41.39
N TYR A 3 -5.62 29.74 41.11
CA TYR A 3 -5.37 28.92 39.94
C TYR A 3 -6.04 27.54 40.06
N ILE A 4 -6.45 27.20 41.28
CA ILE A 4 -6.99 25.92 41.69
C ILE A 4 -8.44 26.13 42.12
N TYR A 5 -9.36 25.37 41.53
CA TYR A 5 -10.79 25.44 41.83
C TYR A 5 -11.29 24.07 42.30
N PRO A 6 -11.82 23.92 43.52
CA PRO A 6 -12.42 22.67 43.97
C PRO A 6 -13.75 22.42 43.26
N ILE A 7 -13.98 21.18 42.83
CA ILE A 7 -15.18 20.73 42.11
C ILE A 7 -15.60 19.38 42.69
N LEU A 8 -16.89 19.19 42.95
CA LEU A 8 -17.45 17.89 43.32
C LEU A 8 -17.72 17.07 42.07
N GLN A 9 -17.07 15.92 41.93
CA GLN A 9 -17.30 14.97 40.84
C GLN A 9 -17.48 13.57 41.43
N ASN A 10 -18.62 12.93 41.16
CA ASN A 10 -18.97 11.59 41.68
C ASN A 10 -18.84 11.44 43.21
N GLY A 11 -19.18 12.48 43.97
CA GLY A 11 -19.10 12.47 45.45
C GLY A 11 -17.69 12.68 46.03
N GLN A 12 -16.66 12.88 45.20
CA GLN A 12 -15.30 13.22 45.63
C GLN A 12 -14.93 14.65 45.18
N THR A 13 -14.22 15.38 46.04
CA THR A 13 -13.69 16.71 45.70
C THR A 13 -12.44 16.58 44.85
N VAL A 14 -12.49 17.08 43.62
CA VAL A 14 -11.37 17.15 42.68
C VAL A 14 -11.00 18.60 42.40
N TYR A 15 -9.72 18.87 42.17
CA TYR A 15 -9.18 20.21 42.02
C TYR A 15 -8.85 20.49 40.56
N ARG A 16 -9.54 21.47 39.96
CA ARG A 16 -9.32 21.92 38.59
C ARG A 16 -8.24 22.99 38.57
N LEU A 17 -7.13 22.72 37.86
CA LEU A 17 -5.98 23.61 37.80
C LEU A 17 -5.90 24.37 36.46
N TYR A 18 -5.68 25.66 36.57
CA TYR A 18 -5.34 26.55 35.46
C TYR A 18 -4.03 27.28 35.73
N PHE A 19 -3.22 27.46 34.71
CA PHE A 19 -2.00 28.25 34.76
C PHE A 19 -2.17 29.50 33.90
N VAL A 20 -1.92 30.69 34.45
CA VAL A 20 -2.01 31.94 33.69
C VAL A 20 -0.61 32.45 33.41
N HIS A 21 -0.31 32.68 32.14
CA HIS A 21 0.99 33.21 31.70
C HIS A 21 0.78 34.16 30.51
N HIS A 22 1.34 35.37 30.58
CA HIS A 22 1.12 36.47 29.61
C HIS A 22 -0.34 36.63 29.17
N ALA A 23 -1.24 36.82 30.14
CA ALA A 23 -2.69 37.00 29.93
C ALA A 23 -3.46 35.81 29.30
N LYS A 24 -2.81 34.66 29.05
CA LYS A 24 -3.49 33.43 28.59
C LYS A 24 -3.72 32.46 29.75
N LYS A 25 -4.96 31.96 29.88
CA LYS A 25 -5.35 30.95 30.86
C LYS A 25 -5.25 29.55 30.25
N LEU A 26 -4.25 28.77 30.67
CA LEU A 26 -3.98 27.42 30.22
C LEU A 26 -4.58 26.40 31.18
N TYR A 27 -5.33 25.45 30.66
CA TYR A 27 -5.90 24.37 31.47
C TYR A 27 -4.90 23.23 31.63
N LEU A 28 -4.53 22.89 32.88
CA LEU A 28 -3.53 21.85 33.17
C LEU A 28 -4.16 20.48 33.48
N GLY A 29 -5.31 20.43 34.15
CA GLY A 29 -5.98 19.15 34.45
C GLY A 29 -6.83 19.17 35.70
N TYR A 30 -7.27 17.98 36.10
CA TYR A 30 -7.89 17.70 37.38
C TYR A 30 -6.92 16.93 38.27
N TYR A 31 -6.90 17.25 39.55
CA TYR A 31 -6.04 16.65 40.57
C TYR A 31 -6.89 16.15 41.74
N LYS A 32 -6.43 15.11 42.44
CA LYS A 32 -7.18 14.52 43.56
C LYS A 32 -7.06 15.34 44.84
N THR A 33 -5.89 15.92 45.09
CA THR A 33 -5.63 16.73 46.28
C THR A 33 -5.23 18.15 45.91
N GLU A 34 -5.44 19.10 46.83
CA GLU A 34 -4.99 20.47 46.65
C GLU A 34 -3.45 20.56 46.58
N SER A 35 -2.77 19.75 47.40
CA SER A 35 -1.30 19.67 47.44
C SER A 35 -0.73 19.27 46.07
N ASP A 36 -1.30 18.26 45.41
CA ASP A 36 -0.87 17.84 44.06
C ASP A 36 -1.10 18.96 43.04
N ALA A 37 -2.21 19.69 43.15
CA ALA A 37 -2.51 20.81 42.25
C ALA A 37 -1.53 21.98 42.45
N GLN A 38 -1.14 22.26 43.71
CA GLN A 38 -0.13 23.26 44.03
C GLN A 38 1.26 22.84 43.54
N ALA A 39 1.62 21.57 43.70
CA ALA A 39 2.88 21.02 43.19
C ALA A 39 2.95 21.09 41.65
N ALA A 40 1.87 20.70 40.96
CA ALA A 40 1.75 20.84 39.51
C ALA A 40 1.86 22.29 39.03
N LEU A 41 1.34 23.25 39.80
CA LEU A 41 1.48 24.68 39.47
C LEU A 41 2.95 25.14 39.55
N LYS A 42 3.67 24.74 40.59
CA LYS A 42 5.11 25.03 40.75
C LYS A 42 5.94 24.36 39.64
N GLU A 43 5.61 23.13 39.29
CA GLU A 43 6.21 22.41 38.16
C GLU A 43 6.00 23.19 36.85
N ALA A 44 4.78 23.64 36.58
CA ALA A 44 4.47 24.41 35.37
C ALA A 44 5.25 25.74 35.31
N GLN A 45 5.39 26.44 36.44
CA GLN A 45 6.20 27.66 36.52
C GLN A 45 7.67 27.38 36.24
N THR A 46 8.20 26.29 36.81
CA THR A 46 9.59 25.86 36.61
C THR A 46 9.83 25.57 35.13
N ILE A 47 8.94 24.81 34.48
CA ILE A 47 9.03 24.49 33.04
C ILE A 47 9.06 25.76 32.19
N MET A 48 8.25 26.77 32.51
CA MET A 48 8.22 28.03 31.76
C MET A 48 9.50 28.86 31.91
N GLN A 49 10.16 28.79 33.07
CA GLN A 49 11.33 29.61 33.39
C GLN A 49 12.66 28.92 33.04
N GLY A 50 12.69 27.58 33.05
CA GLY A 50 13.88 26.80 32.77
C GLY A 50 14.01 26.33 31.32
N ASN A 51 15.24 25.96 30.93
CA ASN A 51 15.56 25.34 29.65
C ASN A 51 15.52 23.81 29.76
N PHE A 52 14.32 23.25 29.75
CA PHE A 52 14.11 21.79 29.74
C PHE A 52 14.07 21.22 28.33
N SER A 53 14.72 20.08 28.09
CA SER A 53 14.56 19.31 26.85
C SER A 53 13.20 18.61 26.81
N LEU A 54 12.74 18.29 25.60
CA LEU A 54 11.49 17.55 25.38
C LEU A 54 11.55 16.11 25.93
N LEU A 55 12.75 15.56 26.09
CA LEU A 55 13.00 14.20 26.57
C LEU A 55 13.26 14.11 28.08
N ASP A 56 13.48 15.24 28.76
CA ASP A 56 13.76 15.29 30.21
C ASP A 56 12.49 15.13 31.05
N TYR A 57 11.42 14.60 30.46
CA TYR A 57 10.15 14.45 31.15
C TYR A 57 10.26 13.39 32.25
N THR A 58 10.29 13.86 33.49
CA THR A 58 10.07 13.04 34.68
C THR A 58 8.61 13.18 35.13
N PRO A 59 7.85 12.07 35.27
CA PRO A 59 6.45 12.14 35.64
C PRO A 59 6.30 12.45 37.15
N TYR A 60 6.17 13.72 37.50
CA TYR A 60 5.84 14.13 38.87
C TYR A 60 4.34 14.47 39.01
N TYR A 61 3.89 15.60 38.45
CA TYR A 61 2.48 16.01 38.60
C TYR A 61 1.82 16.40 37.27
N ILE A 62 2.56 16.95 36.31
CA ILE A 62 2.00 17.33 35.02
C ILE A 62 1.99 16.13 34.05
N PRO A 63 0.85 15.79 33.42
CA PRO A 63 0.80 14.75 32.40
C PRO A 63 1.69 15.09 31.19
N PHE A 64 2.42 14.10 30.66
CA PHE A 64 3.34 14.27 29.52
C PHE A 64 2.77 15.10 28.36
N LYS A 65 1.52 14.86 27.98
CA LYS A 65 0.89 15.61 26.87
C LYS A 65 0.81 17.11 27.13
N LYS A 66 0.59 17.50 28.40
CA LYS A 66 0.55 18.90 28.84
C LYS A 66 1.94 19.48 28.95
N TYR A 67 2.91 18.69 29.41
CA TYR A 67 4.32 19.08 29.42
C TYR A 67 4.80 19.52 28.03
N ILE A 68 4.51 18.74 26.97
CA ILE A 68 4.87 19.09 25.59
C ILE A 68 4.19 20.39 25.13
N SER A 69 2.89 20.55 25.38
CA SER A 69 2.17 21.79 25.04
C SER A 69 2.73 23.02 25.76
N LEU A 70 3.21 22.85 27.00
CA LEU A 70 3.86 23.90 27.78
C LEU A 70 5.24 24.23 27.20
N CYS A 71 6.07 23.24 26.87
CA CYS A 71 7.36 23.47 26.22
C CYS A 71 7.18 24.24 24.89
N ASN A 72 6.21 23.85 24.07
CA ASN A 72 5.91 24.57 22.83
C ASN A 72 5.46 26.01 23.09
N PHE A 73 4.66 26.24 24.13
CA PHE A 73 4.23 27.60 24.49
C PHE A 73 5.39 28.45 25.03
N ARG A 74 6.33 27.86 25.77
CA ARG A 74 7.55 28.54 26.24
C ARG A 74 8.42 28.96 25.06
N ASP A 75 8.73 28.02 24.18
CA ASP A 75 9.74 28.20 23.13
C ASP A 75 9.18 28.94 21.91
N ASN A 76 8.00 28.51 21.43
CA ASN A 76 7.38 29.05 20.21
C ASN A 76 6.28 30.09 20.47
N LYS A 77 5.94 30.38 21.75
CA LYS A 77 4.86 31.32 22.15
C LYS A 77 3.45 30.98 21.64
N VAL A 78 3.28 29.79 21.07
CA VAL A 78 2.00 29.26 20.58
C VAL A 78 1.52 28.13 21.48
N TYR A 79 0.33 28.28 22.06
CA TYR A 79 -0.27 27.22 22.86
C TYR A 79 -1.14 26.33 21.97
N ILE A 80 -0.81 25.03 21.93
CA ILE A 80 -1.59 24.01 21.25
C ILE A 80 -2.05 22.99 22.29
N LYS A 81 -3.36 22.70 22.31
CA LYS A 81 -3.96 21.77 23.28
C LYS A 81 -3.44 20.34 23.12
N ASN A 82 -3.15 19.95 21.87
CA ASN A 82 -2.55 18.67 21.54
C ASN A 82 -1.04 18.70 21.82
N PRO A 83 -0.41 17.54 22.10
CA PRO A 83 1.01 17.43 22.46
C PRO A 83 1.92 17.62 21.23
N ILE A 84 1.94 18.85 20.72
CA ILE A 84 2.68 19.25 19.53
C ILE A 84 3.81 20.18 19.94
N TYR A 85 4.99 19.95 19.36
CA TYR A 85 6.12 20.85 19.41
C TYR A 85 6.52 21.28 18.00
N ILE A 86 6.61 22.58 17.76
CA ILE A 86 6.90 23.19 16.47
C ILE A 86 8.41 23.41 16.30
N TYR A 87 8.92 23.05 15.13
CA TYR A 87 10.25 23.42 14.63
C TYR A 87 10.09 24.36 13.43
N PRO A 88 11.17 25.00 12.94
CA PRO A 88 11.07 25.98 11.84
C PRO A 88 10.46 25.45 10.53
N ARG A 89 10.63 24.16 10.21
CA ARG A 89 10.18 23.56 8.93
C ARG A 89 9.20 22.40 9.08
N TYR A 90 9.02 21.88 10.29
CA TYR A 90 8.20 20.70 10.59
C TYR A 90 7.72 20.78 12.03
N PHE A 91 6.85 19.85 12.45
CA PHE A 91 6.51 19.71 13.85
C PHE A 91 6.47 18.25 14.26
N CYS A 92 6.59 18.01 15.56
CA CYS A 92 6.47 16.68 16.16
C CYS A 92 5.19 16.59 17.00
N TYR A 93 4.46 15.49 16.84
CA TYR A 93 3.34 15.12 17.69
C TYR A 93 3.77 13.97 18.61
N PHE A 94 3.66 14.17 19.91
CA PHE A 94 4.12 13.20 20.90
C PHE A 94 2.95 12.37 21.45
N LEU A 95 2.97 11.07 21.20
CA LEU A 95 1.98 10.12 21.76
C LEU A 95 2.40 9.63 23.14
N SER A 96 3.70 9.35 23.31
CA SER A 96 4.37 8.98 24.55
C SER A 96 5.81 9.54 24.55
N PRO A 97 6.54 9.50 25.67
CA PRO A 97 7.95 9.93 25.70
C PRO A 97 8.84 9.20 24.69
N SER A 98 8.51 7.95 24.38
CA SER A 98 9.22 7.10 23.42
C SER A 98 8.69 7.16 21.99
N LEU A 99 7.51 7.75 21.76
CA LEU A 99 6.83 7.72 20.47
C LEU A 99 6.44 9.12 20.02
N LYS A 100 7.18 9.63 19.04
CA LYS A 100 6.90 10.87 18.33
C LYS A 100 6.56 10.59 16.87
N LEU A 101 5.67 11.38 16.32
CA LEU A 101 5.34 11.40 14.89
C LEU A 101 5.80 12.74 14.32
N THR A 102 6.43 12.75 13.16
CA THR A 102 6.96 13.95 12.52
C THR A 102 6.13 14.31 11.29
N PHE A 103 5.80 15.59 11.13
CA PHE A 103 4.90 16.07 10.09
C PHE A 103 5.37 17.40 9.47
N ASP A 104 4.97 17.63 8.22
CA ASP A 104 5.16 18.91 7.54
C ASP A 104 4.28 20.01 8.16
N MET A 105 4.76 21.27 8.14
CA MET A 105 4.01 22.41 8.71
C MET A 105 2.61 22.61 8.11
N LYS A 106 2.37 22.21 6.85
CA LYS A 106 1.06 22.27 6.20
C LYS A 106 -0.04 21.51 6.96
N GLU A 107 0.33 20.47 7.71
CA GLU A 107 -0.61 19.63 8.46
C GLU A 107 -0.89 20.14 9.88
N LEU A 108 -0.20 21.21 10.32
CA LEU A 108 -0.25 21.68 11.71
C LEU A 108 -1.67 22.03 12.14
N MET A 109 -2.42 22.76 11.31
CA MET A 109 -3.78 23.21 11.62
C MET A 109 -4.75 22.04 11.85
N TYR A 110 -4.56 20.96 11.09
CA TYR A 110 -5.37 19.76 11.26
C TYR A 110 -5.03 19.04 12.56
N PHE A 111 -3.74 18.72 12.78
CA PHE A 111 -3.33 17.97 13.97
C PHE A 111 -3.37 18.79 15.26
N SER A 112 -3.46 20.12 15.19
CA SER A 112 -3.79 20.95 16.36
C SER A 112 -5.25 20.78 16.81
N SER A 113 -6.14 20.44 15.87
CA SER A 113 -7.57 20.30 16.11
C SER A 113 -7.93 18.85 16.44
N TYR A 114 -7.44 17.90 15.64
CA TYR A 114 -7.75 16.48 15.75
C TYR A 114 -6.72 15.73 16.58
N LYS A 115 -7.18 14.91 17.52
CA LYS A 115 -6.32 14.06 18.33
C LYS A 115 -5.90 12.81 17.57
N ILE A 116 -4.64 12.42 17.74
CA ILE A 116 -4.11 11.18 17.21
C ILE A 116 -4.23 10.08 18.27
N PHE A 117 -4.68 8.91 17.83
CA PHE A 117 -4.76 7.69 18.62
C PHE A 117 -3.96 6.57 17.95
N LYS A 118 -3.40 5.66 18.76
CA LYS A 118 -2.68 4.48 18.31
C LYS A 118 -3.29 3.23 18.93
N ARG A 119 -3.64 2.25 18.10
CA ARG A 119 -4.11 0.92 18.50
C ARG A 119 -3.25 -0.14 17.81
N GLY A 120 -2.29 -0.70 18.54
CA GLY A 120 -1.25 -1.55 17.94
C GLY A 120 -0.44 -0.76 16.91
N ASN A 121 -0.39 -1.23 15.66
CA ASN A 121 0.27 -0.53 14.55
C ASN A 121 -0.63 0.46 13.81
N TYR A 122 -1.93 0.50 14.13
CA TYR A 122 -2.88 1.38 13.47
C TYR A 122 -2.94 2.74 14.15
N ILE A 123 -2.60 3.80 13.40
CA ILE A 123 -2.64 5.19 13.87
C ILE A 123 -3.73 5.95 13.12
N TYR A 124 -4.59 6.63 13.86
CA TYR A 124 -5.78 7.30 13.30
C TYR A 124 -6.12 8.59 14.06
N THR A 125 -6.83 9.47 13.37
CA THR A 125 -7.55 10.59 13.96
C THR A 125 -9.05 10.25 14.05
N GLN A 126 -9.73 10.84 15.02
CA GLN A 126 -11.15 10.65 15.22
C GLN A 126 -11.82 11.99 15.45
N ASP A 127 -12.86 12.26 14.68
CA ASP A 127 -13.83 13.34 14.91
C ASP A 127 -15.07 12.78 15.62
N ALA A 128 -16.04 13.64 15.95
CA ALA A 128 -17.31 13.24 16.56
C ALA A 128 -18.09 12.22 15.71
N ILE A 129 -17.89 12.24 14.38
CA ILE A 129 -18.68 11.45 13.42
C ILE A 129 -17.82 10.37 12.74
N THR A 130 -16.58 10.68 12.36
CA THR A 130 -15.77 9.81 11.50
C THR A 130 -14.40 9.50 12.09
N GLN A 131 -13.87 8.34 11.70
CA GLN A 131 -12.50 7.93 12.00
C GLN A 131 -11.70 7.91 10.70
N GLN A 132 -10.53 8.54 10.69
CA GLN A 132 -9.66 8.60 9.52
C GLN A 132 -8.27 8.06 9.86
N SER A 133 -7.78 7.10 9.07
CA SER A 133 -6.40 6.64 9.18
C SER A 133 -5.43 7.78 8.84
N ILE A 134 -4.32 7.88 9.57
CA ILE A 134 -3.27 8.85 9.24
C ILE A 134 -2.75 8.61 7.83
N LEU A 135 -2.56 7.35 7.44
CA LEU A 135 -2.09 6.97 6.10
C LEU A 135 -3.01 7.54 5.02
N SER A 136 -4.32 7.46 5.21
CA SER A 136 -5.31 7.95 4.23
C SER A 136 -5.27 9.46 4.06
N ARG A 137 -4.84 10.20 5.09
CA ARG A 137 -4.63 11.65 4.97
C ARG A 137 -3.46 11.99 4.05
N PHE A 138 -2.44 11.13 4.01
CA PHE A 138 -1.29 11.27 3.11
C PHE A 138 -1.51 10.60 1.75
N GLY A 139 -2.75 10.25 1.41
CA GLY A 139 -3.08 9.60 0.13
C GLY A 139 -2.77 8.09 0.08
N ILE A 140 -2.44 7.47 1.22
CA ILE A 140 -2.14 6.04 1.29
C ILE A 140 -3.40 5.27 1.74
N PRO A 141 -3.92 4.34 0.93
CA PRO A 141 -5.05 3.51 1.32
C PRO A 141 -4.82 2.77 2.67
N PRO A 142 -5.85 2.59 3.53
CA PRO A 142 -5.69 1.92 4.82
C PRO A 142 -5.14 0.49 4.76
N HIS A 143 -5.37 -0.20 3.63
CA HIS A 143 -4.95 -1.58 3.41
C HIS A 143 -3.60 -1.70 2.70
N SER A 144 -2.90 -0.58 2.49
CA SER A 144 -1.58 -0.55 1.86
C SER A 144 -0.52 -1.16 2.78
N VAL A 145 0.40 -1.92 2.18
CA VAL A 145 1.47 -2.62 2.86
C VAL A 145 2.77 -1.83 2.75
N MET A 146 3.38 -1.51 3.89
CA MET A 146 4.69 -0.85 3.97
C MET A 146 5.77 -1.75 3.33
N GLY A 147 6.59 -1.17 2.45
CA GLY A 147 7.61 -1.87 1.65
C GLY A 147 7.11 -2.38 0.28
N VAL A 148 5.79 -2.44 0.08
CA VAL A 148 5.18 -2.84 -1.21
C VAL A 148 4.49 -1.66 -1.87
N ASP A 149 3.58 -1.01 -1.13
CA ASP A 149 2.75 0.08 -1.66
C ASP A 149 3.33 1.47 -1.33
N TYR A 150 4.08 1.58 -0.24
CA TYR A 150 4.76 2.80 0.18
C TYR A 150 5.97 2.49 1.07
N ARG A 151 6.91 3.42 1.20
CA ARG A 151 8.10 3.31 2.04
C ARG A 151 8.48 4.66 2.64
N PHE A 152 9.08 4.62 3.83
CA PHE A 152 9.76 5.76 4.43
C PHE A 152 11.25 5.74 4.05
N LYS A 153 11.73 6.77 3.34
CA LYS A 153 13.10 6.84 2.80
C LYS A 153 14.18 6.86 3.89
N ASN A 154 13.84 7.42 5.05
CA ASN A 154 14.73 7.58 6.18
C ASN A 154 14.63 6.42 7.20
N GLU A 155 13.94 5.33 6.85
CA GLU A 155 13.70 4.16 7.71
C GLU A 155 12.92 4.44 9.00
N ASP A 156 12.44 5.67 9.21
CA ASP A 156 11.59 6.06 10.34
C ASP A 156 10.11 5.95 9.93
N CYS A 157 9.43 4.92 10.45
CA CYS A 157 8.03 4.66 10.16
C CYS A 157 7.05 5.64 10.80
N TYR A 158 7.55 6.65 11.51
CA TYR A 158 6.77 7.72 12.14
C TYR A 158 7.09 9.10 11.57
N ASP A 159 7.94 9.18 10.53
CA ASP A 159 8.24 10.43 9.81
C ASP A 159 7.36 10.57 8.57
N PHE A 160 6.20 11.21 8.74
CA PHE A 160 5.21 11.42 7.69
C PHE A 160 5.46 12.70 6.86
N ARG A 161 6.68 13.24 6.87
CA ARG A 161 7.03 14.37 5.99
C ARG A 161 7.02 13.92 4.53
N ALA A 162 6.51 14.77 3.64
CA ALA A 162 6.37 14.42 2.22
C ALA A 162 7.70 14.06 1.55
N GLU A 163 8.82 14.64 2.01
CA GLU A 163 10.17 14.32 1.50
C GLU A 163 10.59 12.86 1.78
N ASN A 164 10.12 12.31 2.91
CA ASN A 164 10.46 10.96 3.38
C ASN A 164 9.43 9.91 2.97
N LEU A 165 8.20 10.30 2.65
CA LEU A 165 7.15 9.37 2.25
C LEU A 165 7.18 9.12 0.74
N GLU A 166 7.52 7.91 0.34
CA GLU A 166 7.49 7.45 -1.04
C GLU A 166 6.31 6.50 -1.25
N ILE A 167 5.38 6.85 -2.14
CA ILE A 167 4.20 6.03 -2.46
C ILE A 167 4.42 5.41 -3.83
N PHE A 168 4.39 4.07 -3.91
CA PHE A 168 4.56 3.31 -5.15
C PHE A 168 3.24 3.03 -5.84
N ASN A 169 2.22 2.68 -5.05
CA ASN A 169 0.89 2.30 -5.52
C ASN A 169 -0.16 3.18 -4.84
N SER A 170 -0.68 4.16 -5.57
CA SER A 170 -1.71 5.09 -5.11
C SER A 170 -3.12 4.50 -5.29
N TYR A 171 -3.27 3.58 -6.26
CA TYR A 171 -4.57 3.02 -6.65
C TYR A 171 -4.77 1.56 -6.23
N LYS A 172 -6.01 1.21 -5.89
CA LYS A 172 -6.37 -0.16 -5.50
C LYS A 172 -6.19 -1.12 -6.67
N GLY A 173 -5.57 -2.27 -6.37
CA GLY A 173 -5.34 -3.32 -7.35
C GLY A 173 -4.27 -2.99 -8.39
N VAL A 174 -3.58 -1.86 -8.26
CA VAL A 174 -2.48 -1.49 -9.16
C VAL A 174 -1.15 -1.79 -8.47
N SER A 175 -0.23 -2.41 -9.21
CA SER A 175 1.12 -2.67 -8.73
C SER A 175 2.15 -2.23 -9.77
N LYS A 176 3.09 -1.39 -9.35
CA LYS A 176 4.28 -1.05 -10.13
C LYS A 176 5.20 -2.26 -10.25
N GLU A 177 5.60 -2.58 -11.48
CA GLU A 177 6.50 -3.68 -11.81
C GLU A 177 7.62 -3.16 -12.71
N GLU A 178 8.82 -3.73 -12.57
CA GLU A 178 9.99 -3.39 -13.37
C GLU A 178 10.51 -4.66 -14.04
N ALA A 179 10.60 -4.64 -15.37
CA ALA A 179 11.19 -5.72 -16.16
C ALA A 179 12.09 -5.10 -17.22
N HIS A 180 13.31 -5.62 -17.34
CA HIS A 180 14.29 -5.17 -18.33
C HIS A 180 14.56 -3.65 -18.29
N GLY A 181 14.49 -3.02 -17.11
CA GLY A 181 14.70 -1.57 -16.93
C GLY A 181 13.53 -0.69 -17.38
N GLN A 182 12.38 -1.29 -17.73
CA GLN A 182 11.17 -0.56 -18.08
C GLN A 182 10.11 -0.74 -16.99
N ILE A 183 9.53 0.38 -16.57
CA ILE A 183 8.47 0.44 -15.56
C ILE A 183 7.13 0.21 -16.25
N PHE A 184 6.33 -0.71 -15.73
CA PHE A 184 4.95 -0.92 -16.15
C PHE A 184 4.06 -1.16 -14.92
N TYR A 185 2.75 -1.07 -15.12
CA TYR A 185 1.77 -1.18 -14.05
C TYR A 185 0.83 -2.34 -14.33
N SER A 186 0.72 -3.28 -13.40
CA SER A 186 -0.23 -4.37 -13.51
C SER A 186 -1.50 -4.07 -12.70
N ALA A 187 -2.67 -4.33 -13.29
CA ALA A 187 -3.94 -4.24 -12.58
C ALA A 187 -4.44 -5.63 -12.23
N ARG A 188 -4.84 -5.84 -10.97
CA ARG A 188 -5.32 -7.12 -10.42
C ARG A 188 -6.63 -6.92 -9.68
N ILE A 189 -7.54 -7.89 -9.81
CA ILE A 189 -8.81 -7.92 -9.07
C ILE A 189 -9.03 -9.29 -8.45
N PHE A 190 -9.50 -9.30 -7.21
CA PHE A 190 -9.75 -10.54 -6.47
C PHE A 190 -11.23 -10.97 -6.58
N VAL A 191 -11.49 -12.04 -7.33
CA VAL A 191 -12.85 -12.61 -7.48
C VAL A 191 -13.00 -13.92 -6.71
N LYS A 192 -12.21 -14.94 -7.05
CA LYS A 192 -12.04 -16.18 -6.26
C LYS A 192 -10.57 -16.45 -5.97
N HIS A 193 -9.73 -16.04 -6.92
CA HIS A 193 -8.28 -15.88 -6.83
C HIS A 193 -7.92 -14.52 -7.42
N ASN A 194 -6.67 -14.10 -7.26
CA ASN A 194 -6.15 -12.92 -7.92
C ASN A 194 -6.19 -13.12 -9.45
N LEU A 195 -6.92 -12.25 -10.14
CA LEU A 195 -7.01 -12.21 -11.60
C LEU A 195 -6.25 -10.99 -12.10
N ILE A 196 -5.40 -11.19 -13.09
CA ILE A 196 -4.69 -10.10 -13.78
C ILE A 196 -5.63 -9.54 -14.84
N ILE A 197 -5.97 -8.26 -14.70
CA ILE A 197 -6.78 -7.48 -15.65
C ILE A 197 -5.92 -7.15 -16.87
N GLY A 198 -4.67 -6.75 -16.66
CA GLY A 198 -3.75 -6.40 -17.73
C GLY A 198 -2.46 -5.75 -17.20
N HIS A 199 -1.55 -5.46 -18.13
CA HIS A 199 -0.35 -4.67 -17.91
C HIS A 199 -0.48 -3.38 -18.74
N TYR A 200 -0.19 -2.25 -18.12
CA TYR A 200 -0.42 -0.91 -18.66
C TYR A 200 0.85 -0.07 -18.53
N GLN A 201 0.97 0.97 -19.36
CA GLN A 201 2.16 1.83 -19.34
C GLN A 201 2.12 2.82 -18.17
N THR A 202 0.93 3.26 -17.78
CA THR A 202 0.75 4.25 -16.70
C THR A 202 -0.07 3.68 -15.54
N GLU A 203 0.19 4.20 -14.34
CA GLU A 203 -0.57 3.86 -13.12
C GLU A 203 -2.06 4.20 -13.29
N LEU A 204 -2.33 5.32 -13.97
CA LEU A 204 -3.66 5.85 -14.21
C LEU A 204 -4.48 4.92 -15.12
N GLU A 205 -3.90 4.43 -16.23
CA GLU A 205 -4.55 3.46 -17.10
C GLU A 205 -4.86 2.15 -16.37
N ALA A 206 -3.93 1.67 -15.52
CA ALA A 206 -4.16 0.50 -14.69
C ALA A 206 -5.31 0.70 -13.70
N ALA A 207 -5.42 1.88 -13.11
CA ALA A 207 -6.49 2.23 -12.18
C ALA A 207 -7.87 2.31 -12.87
N ILE A 208 -7.94 2.88 -14.09
CA ILE A 208 -9.16 2.92 -14.91
C ILE A 208 -9.54 1.51 -15.36
N ALA A 209 -8.57 0.68 -15.75
CA ALA A 209 -8.82 -0.70 -16.11
C ALA A 209 -9.40 -1.51 -14.94
N TYR A 210 -8.96 -1.24 -13.71
CA TYR A 210 -9.56 -1.79 -12.50
C TYR A 210 -11.03 -1.38 -12.31
N ASN A 211 -11.36 -0.10 -12.51
CA ASN A 211 -12.75 0.37 -12.47
C ASN A 211 -13.63 -0.30 -13.53
N LYS A 212 -13.12 -0.41 -14.77
CA LYS A 212 -13.80 -1.08 -15.88
C LYS A 212 -14.00 -2.58 -15.60
N ALA A 213 -13.04 -3.24 -14.95
CA ALA A 213 -13.19 -4.62 -14.50
C ALA A 213 -14.30 -4.79 -13.46
N ILE A 214 -14.46 -3.85 -12.52
CA ILE A 214 -15.56 -3.86 -11.55
C ILE A 214 -16.92 -3.77 -12.27
N ASP A 215 -17.05 -2.85 -13.23
CA ASP A 215 -18.30 -2.66 -13.97
C ASP A 215 -18.67 -3.91 -14.79
N LEU A 216 -17.68 -4.56 -15.40
CA LEU A 216 -17.87 -5.85 -16.08
C LEU A 216 -18.25 -7.00 -15.13
N LEU A 217 -17.73 -7.02 -13.90
CA LEU A 217 -18.11 -8.03 -12.92
C LEU A 217 -19.53 -7.80 -12.39
N LYS A 218 -19.91 -6.53 -12.16
CA LYS A 218 -21.26 -6.15 -11.76
C LYS A 218 -22.29 -6.52 -12.83
N SER A 219 -22.02 -6.24 -14.11
CA SER A 219 -22.93 -6.60 -15.21
C SER A 219 -23.11 -8.12 -15.37
N LYS A 220 -22.15 -8.92 -14.89
CA LYS A 220 -22.22 -10.39 -14.86
C LYS A 220 -22.91 -10.98 -13.62
N GLY A 221 -23.42 -10.14 -12.72
CA GLY A 221 -24.15 -10.58 -11.53
C GLY A 221 -23.27 -10.92 -10.32
N PHE A 222 -22.00 -10.49 -10.28
CA PHE A 222 -21.21 -10.57 -9.05
C PHE A 222 -21.64 -9.47 -8.07
N THR A 223 -22.03 -9.85 -6.85
CA THR A 223 -22.57 -8.95 -5.81
C THR A 223 -21.52 -8.48 -4.80
N ARG A 224 -20.23 -8.62 -5.08
CA ARG A 224 -19.18 -8.14 -4.17
C ARG A 224 -19.07 -6.61 -4.22
N ASP A 225 -18.90 -6.01 -3.05
CA ASP A 225 -18.68 -4.57 -2.88
C ASP A 225 -17.24 -4.19 -3.23
N TYR A 226 -16.96 -4.10 -4.53
CA TYR A 226 -15.72 -3.52 -5.01
C TYR A 226 -15.78 -1.99 -4.96
N ILE A 227 -14.77 -1.39 -4.34
CA ILE A 227 -14.59 0.07 -4.29
C ILE A 227 -13.81 0.50 -5.54
N LYS A 228 -14.38 1.43 -6.31
CA LYS A 228 -13.72 2.04 -7.47
C LYS A 228 -12.61 3.00 -7.03
N ASN A 229 -11.58 3.13 -7.85
CA ASN A 229 -10.54 4.13 -7.73
C ASN A 229 -11.04 5.50 -8.21
N GLU A 230 -10.78 6.55 -7.43
CA GLU A 230 -11.06 7.93 -7.82
C GLU A 230 -9.85 8.51 -8.56
N ILE A 231 -10.06 9.01 -9.78
CA ILE A 231 -9.00 9.61 -10.61
C ILE A 231 -9.13 11.13 -10.52
N ALA A 232 -8.28 11.77 -9.72
CA ALA A 232 -8.39 13.21 -9.42
C ALA A 232 -8.04 14.14 -10.60
N TYR A 233 -7.22 13.69 -11.55
CA TYR A 233 -6.62 14.53 -12.58
C TYR A 233 -7.19 14.32 -13.99
N LEU A 234 -8.43 13.84 -14.11
CA LEU A 234 -9.10 13.67 -15.40
C LEU A 234 -10.48 14.31 -15.42
N THR A 235 -10.79 14.95 -16.54
CA THR A 235 -12.17 15.35 -16.84
C THR A 235 -13.00 14.13 -17.24
N LEU A 236 -14.34 14.24 -17.11
CA LEU A 236 -15.25 13.15 -17.50
C LEU A 236 -15.08 12.69 -18.96
N PRO A 237 -14.86 13.57 -19.95
CA PRO A 237 -14.60 13.16 -21.32
C PRO A 237 -13.29 12.37 -21.48
N GLU A 238 -12.18 12.87 -20.93
CA GLU A 238 -10.87 12.20 -20.99
C GLU A 238 -10.91 10.83 -20.32
N TYR A 239 -11.59 10.75 -19.16
CA TYR A 239 -11.79 9.47 -18.48
C TYR A 239 -12.53 8.47 -19.37
N LYS A 240 -13.62 8.89 -20.03
CA LYS A 240 -14.39 8.01 -20.92
C LYS A 240 -13.57 7.55 -22.12
N GLU A 241 -12.80 8.44 -22.72
CA GLU A 241 -11.95 8.08 -23.87
C GLU A 241 -10.93 6.99 -23.51
N ILE A 242 -10.24 7.16 -22.38
CA ILE A 242 -9.29 6.16 -21.88
C ILE A 242 -10.04 4.87 -21.50
N TYR A 243 -11.17 4.99 -20.81
CA TYR A 243 -12.00 3.86 -20.42
C TYR A 243 -12.44 3.02 -21.63
N ASP A 244 -12.88 3.64 -22.72
CA ASP A 244 -13.35 2.94 -23.91
C ASP A 244 -12.19 2.30 -24.67
N ARG A 245 -11.06 3.01 -24.81
CA ARG A 245 -9.84 2.53 -25.47
C ARG A 245 -9.18 1.35 -24.75
N LEU A 246 -9.25 1.30 -23.42
CA LEU A 246 -8.55 0.29 -22.63
C LEU A 246 -9.06 -1.13 -22.91
N SER A 247 -8.14 -1.99 -23.34
CA SER A 247 -8.40 -3.42 -23.44
C SER A 247 -8.20 -4.09 -22.08
N ILE A 248 -9.09 -5.03 -21.76
CA ILE A 248 -9.02 -5.86 -20.55
C ILE A 248 -8.80 -7.30 -20.95
N SER A 249 -8.03 -8.02 -20.14
CA SER A 249 -7.79 -9.44 -20.31
C SER A 249 -9.10 -10.21 -20.55
N PRO A 250 -9.18 -10.99 -21.65
CA PRO A 250 -10.38 -11.75 -21.99
C PRO A 250 -10.68 -12.86 -20.97
N VAL A 251 -9.77 -13.14 -20.04
CA VAL A 251 -9.98 -14.02 -18.89
C VAL A 251 -11.09 -13.49 -17.97
N LEU A 252 -11.28 -12.17 -17.90
CA LEU A 252 -12.40 -11.55 -17.18
C LEU A 252 -13.69 -11.56 -18.02
N LEU A 253 -13.58 -11.62 -19.36
CA LEU A 253 -14.69 -11.63 -20.30
C LEU A 253 -15.30 -13.02 -20.51
N THR A 254 -14.49 -14.08 -20.45
CA THR A 254 -14.97 -15.45 -20.56
C THR A 254 -15.13 -16.07 -19.19
N GLY A 255 -16.38 -16.34 -18.79
CA GLY A 255 -16.62 -17.30 -17.72
C GLY A 255 -15.86 -18.57 -18.07
N ASN A 256 -15.02 -19.03 -17.14
CA ASN A 256 -13.94 -20.01 -17.31
C ASN A 256 -14.41 -21.31 -18.02
N GLN A 257 -14.61 -21.30 -19.35
CA GLN A 257 -14.96 -22.50 -20.13
C GLN A 257 -13.72 -23.31 -20.48
N ARG A 258 -12.53 -22.74 -20.30
CA ARG A 258 -11.34 -23.56 -20.14
C ARG A 258 -11.22 -23.86 -18.67
N LYS A 259 -11.83 -24.97 -18.23
CA LYS A 259 -11.15 -25.82 -17.25
C LYS A 259 -9.73 -25.96 -17.77
N ARG A 260 -8.79 -25.12 -17.32
CA ARG A 260 -7.40 -25.53 -17.27
C ARG A 260 -7.49 -26.75 -16.39
N VAL A 261 -7.49 -27.92 -17.04
CA VAL A 261 -7.13 -29.16 -16.40
C VAL A 261 -5.72 -28.86 -15.90
N THR A 262 -5.62 -28.37 -14.67
CA THR A 262 -4.41 -28.36 -13.88
C THR A 262 -4.15 -29.81 -13.55
N SER A 263 -3.80 -30.58 -14.57
CA SER A 263 -2.91 -31.71 -14.39
C SER A 263 -1.64 -31.08 -13.82
N PHE A 264 -1.08 -31.71 -12.79
CA PHE A 264 0.18 -31.39 -12.13
C PHE A 264 1.37 -31.43 -13.12
N LYS A 265 1.30 -30.66 -14.21
CA LYS A 265 2.23 -30.65 -15.31
C LYS A 265 3.27 -29.60 -15.02
N LYS A 266 4.41 -30.06 -14.53
CA LYS A 266 5.65 -29.29 -14.35
C LYS A 266 6.04 -28.52 -15.62
N TYR A 267 5.65 -29.02 -16.80
CA TYR A 267 6.00 -28.43 -18.10
C TYR A 267 4.80 -28.39 -19.08
N ARG A 268 4.68 -27.29 -19.83
CA ARG A 268 3.66 -27.07 -20.87
C ARG A 268 3.90 -27.95 -22.08
N GLY A 269 2.83 -28.57 -22.59
CA GLY A 269 2.87 -29.38 -23.80
C GLY A 269 3.38 -30.81 -23.58
N ILE A 270 3.60 -31.22 -22.32
CA ILE A 270 4.01 -32.58 -21.97
C ILE A 270 2.85 -33.39 -21.40
N SER A 271 2.80 -34.69 -21.73
CA SER A 271 1.92 -35.67 -21.10
C SER A 271 2.65 -37.01 -20.92
N LYS A 272 2.37 -37.72 -19.83
CA LYS A 272 2.87 -39.08 -19.62
C LYS A 272 2.21 -40.05 -20.62
N ASP A 273 3.03 -40.90 -21.24
CA ASP A 273 2.64 -41.95 -22.19
C ASP A 273 3.17 -43.31 -21.71
N LYS A 274 2.73 -44.42 -22.32
CA LYS A 274 3.13 -45.79 -21.90
C LYS A 274 4.65 -46.02 -22.00
N SER A 275 5.30 -45.41 -22.99
CA SER A 275 6.72 -45.58 -23.28
C SER A 275 7.60 -44.37 -22.90
N GLY A 276 7.06 -43.37 -22.20
CA GLY A 276 7.81 -42.19 -21.78
C GLY A 276 6.96 -40.93 -21.67
N PHE A 277 7.53 -39.79 -22.06
CA PHE A 277 6.90 -38.48 -21.98
C PHE A 277 6.70 -37.90 -23.36
N ARG A 278 5.44 -37.76 -23.75
CA ARG A 278 5.01 -37.17 -25.02
C ARG A 278 5.16 -35.66 -24.98
N ALA A 279 5.80 -35.08 -26.00
CA ALA A 279 5.82 -33.64 -26.25
C ALA A 279 4.92 -33.28 -27.44
N SER A 280 4.10 -32.26 -27.27
CA SER A 280 3.19 -31.75 -28.32
C SER A 280 3.07 -30.23 -28.26
N ILE A 281 2.98 -29.59 -29.42
CA ILE A 281 2.83 -28.13 -29.55
C ILE A 281 1.65 -27.79 -30.46
N GLY A 282 0.80 -26.87 -30.02
CA GLY A 282 -0.24 -26.30 -30.87
C GLY A 282 0.35 -25.17 -31.73
N TYR A 283 -0.06 -25.06 -33.00
CA TYR A 283 0.24 -23.93 -33.90
C TYR A 283 -0.82 -23.82 -35.00
N LYS A 284 -1.30 -22.60 -35.29
CA LYS A 284 -2.38 -22.28 -36.27
C LYS A 284 -3.58 -23.25 -36.19
N SER A 285 -4.14 -23.42 -34.99
CA SER A 285 -5.27 -24.32 -34.69
C SER A 285 -5.04 -25.81 -34.91
N LYS A 286 -3.79 -26.25 -35.16
CA LYS A 286 -3.38 -27.66 -35.25
C LYS A 286 -2.49 -28.05 -34.08
N GLN A 287 -2.44 -29.34 -33.75
CA GLN A 287 -1.53 -29.91 -32.75
C GLN A 287 -0.46 -30.76 -33.44
N PHE A 288 0.80 -30.48 -33.14
CA PHE A 288 1.97 -31.16 -33.67
C PHE A 288 2.58 -32.05 -32.60
N TYR A 289 2.82 -33.31 -32.94
CA TYR A 289 3.46 -34.28 -32.07
C TYR A 289 4.97 -34.28 -32.31
N LEU A 290 5.74 -33.93 -31.28
CA LEU A 290 7.20 -33.75 -31.37
C LEU A 290 7.97 -35.02 -31.03
N GLY A 291 7.31 -36.03 -30.45
CA GLY A 291 7.91 -37.30 -30.06
C GLY A 291 7.60 -37.73 -28.63
N ILE A 292 8.04 -38.94 -28.29
CA ILE A 292 8.09 -39.49 -26.92
C ILE A 292 9.56 -39.49 -26.48
N TYR A 293 9.80 -38.99 -25.27
CA TYR A 293 11.12 -38.81 -24.69
C TYR A 293 11.23 -39.58 -23.36
N PRO A 294 12.44 -39.98 -22.95
CA PRO A 294 12.63 -40.81 -21.75
C PRO A 294 12.30 -40.06 -20.44
N THR A 295 12.42 -38.73 -20.42
CA THR A 295 12.15 -37.91 -19.23
C THR A 295 11.29 -36.68 -19.54
N GLU A 296 10.56 -36.18 -18.53
CA GLU A 296 9.78 -34.94 -18.63
C GLU A 296 10.63 -33.75 -19.08
N LYS A 297 11.86 -33.67 -18.56
CA LYS A 297 12.84 -32.64 -18.91
C LYS A 297 13.21 -32.69 -20.39
N ARG A 298 13.48 -33.89 -20.93
CA ARG A 298 13.82 -34.06 -22.37
C ARG A 298 12.62 -33.67 -23.26
N ALA A 299 11.40 -34.06 -22.89
CA ALA A 299 10.18 -33.64 -23.57
C ALA A 299 9.96 -32.11 -23.53
N ALA A 300 10.27 -31.47 -22.40
CA ALA A 300 10.18 -30.02 -22.23
C ALA A 300 11.22 -29.26 -23.07
N GLN A 301 12.44 -29.77 -23.18
CA GLN A 301 13.49 -29.22 -24.04
C GLN A 301 13.11 -29.29 -25.53
N ALA A 302 12.51 -30.40 -25.96
CA ALA A 302 11.98 -30.55 -27.32
C ALA A 302 10.84 -29.54 -27.58
N TYR A 303 9.95 -29.34 -26.61
CA TYR A 303 8.89 -28.32 -26.69
C TYR A 303 9.47 -26.91 -26.82
N ASN A 304 10.52 -26.58 -26.04
CA ASN A 304 11.16 -25.27 -26.07
C ASN A 304 11.72 -24.93 -27.45
N PHE A 305 12.41 -25.89 -28.07
CA PHE A 305 12.93 -25.71 -29.43
C PHE A 305 11.80 -25.53 -30.45
N ALA A 306 10.75 -26.36 -30.39
CA ALA A 306 9.60 -26.23 -31.30
C ALA A 306 8.85 -24.89 -31.11
N SER A 307 8.74 -24.43 -29.86
CA SER A 307 8.14 -23.15 -29.51
C SER A 307 8.94 -21.99 -30.09
N PHE A 308 10.26 -22.03 -29.93
CA PHE A 308 11.17 -21.06 -30.54
C PHE A 308 11.09 -21.09 -32.08
N TYR A 309 11.07 -22.28 -32.68
CA TYR A 309 10.99 -22.44 -34.13
C TYR A 309 9.70 -21.86 -34.73
N LEU A 310 8.55 -22.05 -34.06
CA LEU A 310 7.23 -21.66 -34.59
C LEU A 310 6.78 -20.24 -34.21
N TYR A 311 7.15 -19.79 -33.01
CA TYR A 311 6.68 -18.52 -32.42
C TYR A 311 7.80 -17.50 -32.23
N GLY A 312 9.06 -17.87 -32.49
CA GLY A 312 10.22 -17.03 -32.20
C GLY A 312 10.27 -16.60 -30.74
N HIS A 313 10.51 -15.31 -30.53
CA HIS A 313 10.61 -14.68 -29.21
C HIS A 313 9.28 -14.66 -28.44
N ASN A 314 8.14 -14.85 -29.11
CA ASN A 314 6.81 -14.87 -28.48
C ASN A 314 6.42 -16.28 -27.98
N GLY A 315 7.28 -17.28 -28.20
CA GLY A 315 7.05 -18.67 -27.79
C GLY A 315 7.18 -18.86 -26.29
N HIS A 316 6.31 -19.68 -25.71
CA HIS A 316 6.47 -20.10 -24.32
C HIS A 316 7.67 -21.03 -24.16
N VAL A 317 8.48 -20.79 -23.13
CA VAL A 317 9.66 -21.62 -22.78
C VAL A 317 9.45 -22.26 -21.41
N ASN A 318 9.51 -23.59 -21.35
CA ASN A 318 9.50 -24.37 -20.13
C ASN A 318 10.83 -24.18 -19.35
N PRO A 319 10.79 -24.06 -18.02
CA PRO A 319 11.98 -23.81 -17.19
C PRO A 319 12.85 -25.08 -17.08
N THR A 320 13.79 -25.25 -18.01
CA THR A 320 14.72 -26.39 -18.06
C THR A 320 16.16 -25.90 -18.24
N VAL A 321 17.12 -26.63 -17.67
CA VAL A 321 18.56 -26.35 -17.82
C VAL A 321 19.27 -27.61 -18.32
N PRO A 322 19.90 -27.63 -19.51
CA PRO A 322 19.86 -26.58 -20.54
C PRO A 322 18.46 -26.38 -21.12
N THR A 323 18.17 -25.20 -21.68
CA THR A 323 16.85 -24.81 -22.19
C THR A 323 16.40 -25.65 -23.38
N ILE A 324 17.36 -26.00 -24.25
CA ILE A 324 17.17 -26.81 -25.44
C ILE A 324 18.21 -27.94 -25.38
N TYR A 325 17.84 -29.10 -25.90
CA TYR A 325 18.78 -30.20 -26.10
C TYR A 325 19.13 -30.30 -27.58
N GLU A 326 20.37 -29.96 -27.93
CA GLU A 326 20.80 -29.73 -29.31
C GLU A 326 20.60 -30.93 -30.23
N ALA A 327 20.79 -32.16 -29.74
CA ALA A 327 20.72 -33.35 -30.58
C ALA A 327 19.31 -33.62 -31.16
N ASP A 328 18.24 -33.09 -30.55
CA ASP A 328 16.89 -33.26 -31.07
C ASP A 328 16.49 -32.17 -32.08
N THR A 329 17.24 -31.07 -32.15
CA THR A 329 16.84 -29.86 -32.87
C THR A 329 16.69 -30.09 -34.37
N GLN A 330 17.63 -30.79 -35.00
CA GLN A 330 17.61 -31.09 -36.43
C GLN A 330 16.39 -31.96 -36.82
N LYS A 331 16.07 -32.95 -35.98
CA LYS A 331 14.89 -33.82 -36.18
C LYS A 331 13.58 -33.06 -36.01
N ILE A 332 13.48 -32.20 -35.00
CA ILE A 332 12.28 -31.40 -34.76
C ILE A 332 12.11 -30.34 -35.86
N ALA A 333 13.19 -29.66 -36.27
CA ALA A 333 13.15 -28.65 -37.32
C ALA A 333 12.72 -29.27 -38.66
N SER A 334 13.31 -30.41 -39.05
CA SER A 334 12.90 -31.12 -40.28
C SER A 334 11.45 -31.59 -40.24
N TYR A 335 10.96 -32.05 -39.08
CA TYR A 335 9.55 -32.42 -38.91
C TYR A 335 8.63 -31.20 -39.04
N LEU A 336 8.92 -30.10 -38.36
CA LEU A 336 8.10 -28.88 -38.40
C LEU A 336 8.14 -28.19 -39.77
N LYS A 337 9.28 -28.24 -40.48
CA LYS A 337 9.43 -27.71 -41.84
C LYS A 337 8.49 -28.35 -42.85
N LYS A 338 8.12 -29.63 -42.67
CA LYS A 338 7.11 -30.30 -43.53
C LYS A 338 5.72 -29.67 -43.40
N TYR A 339 5.45 -29.01 -42.29
CA TYR A 339 4.18 -28.34 -42.00
C TYR A 339 4.27 -26.83 -42.10
N ASP A 340 5.44 -26.31 -42.47
CA ASP A 340 5.68 -24.91 -42.76
C ASP A 340 5.01 -24.58 -44.10
N LEU A 341 3.70 -24.37 -44.01
CA LEU A 341 2.93 -23.57 -44.95
C LEU A 341 3.58 -22.19 -44.98
N LYS A 342 4.59 -22.05 -45.86
CA LYS A 342 5.16 -20.78 -46.30
C LYS A 342 4.04 -19.75 -46.36
N ASN A 343 4.31 -18.61 -45.73
CA ASN A 343 3.62 -17.34 -45.91
C ASN A 343 2.83 -17.30 -47.22
N LYS A 344 1.51 -17.53 -47.15
CA LYS A 344 0.61 -16.92 -48.13
C LYS A 344 0.57 -15.45 -47.72
N VAL A 345 1.37 -14.69 -48.46
CA VAL A 345 1.30 -13.22 -48.58
C VAL A 345 -0.15 -12.80 -48.78
#